data_AF-A0A2V8SY15-F1
#
_entry.id   AF-A0A2V8SY15-F1
#
_cell.length_a   1.000
_cell.length_b   1.000
_cell.length_c   1.000
_cell.angle_alpha   90.00
_cell.angle_beta   90.00
_cell.angle_gamma   90.00
#
_symmetry.space_group_name_H-M   'P 1'
#
loop_
_entity.id
_entity.type
_entity.pdbx_description
1 polymer ?
#
loop_
_entity_poly.entity_id
_entity_poly.type
_entity_poly.pdbx_seq_one_letter_code
_entity_poly.pdbx_strand_id
1 'polypeptide(L)'
;MSLIKTVCGRIQKRRIKNGYSFNLMLIHNYRDFGTGKPRFDVVANFQSIRSYNLKRDAPAMWRRINRVLDYLAAKDDISKHDAERAKGKFREVLGEPAPAIPAPAIPKSKPTDEEKIRARLERLTASAKLTQ
;
A
#
# COMPACT_ATOMS: atom_id res chain seq x y z
N MET A 1 26.60 7.21 9.74
CA MET A 1 26.60 5.73 9.87
C MET A 1 25.25 5.22 9.39
N SER A 2 25.21 4.47 8.28
CA SER A 2 23.95 3.94 7.74
C SER A 2 23.49 2.76 8.59
N LEU A 3 22.38 2.94 9.32
CA LEU A 3 21.66 1.81 9.88
C LEU A 3 21.15 0.97 8.72
N ILE A 4 21.56 -0.30 8.64
CA ILE A 4 20.90 -1.29 7.79
C ILE A 4 19.52 -1.54 8.44
N LYS A 5 18.53 -0.73 8.06
CA LYS A 5 17.13 -0.91 8.46
C LYS A 5 16.52 -1.87 7.45
N THR A 6 16.20 -3.08 7.90
CA THR A 6 15.42 -4.02 7.07
C THR A 6 13.98 -4.01 7.55
N VAL A 7 13.03 -3.97 6.63
CA VAL A 7 11.61 -4.04 6.97
C VAL A 7 11.10 -5.45 6.69
N CYS A 8 10.43 -6.05 7.67
CA CYS A 8 9.90 -7.40 7.57
C CYS A 8 8.42 -7.44 7.94
N GLY A 9 7.67 -8.29 7.24
CA GLY A 9 6.32 -8.67 7.63
C GLY A 9 6.36 -9.62 8.82
N ARG A 10 5.62 -9.29 9.89
CA ARG A 10 5.43 -10.13 11.06
C ARG A 10 3.97 -10.49 11.22
N ILE A 11 3.73 -11.77 11.52
CA ILE A 11 2.41 -12.30 11.81
C ILE A 11 2.39 -12.76 13.26
N GLN A 12 1.44 -12.27 14.03
CA GLN A 12 1.17 -12.78 15.37
C GLN A 12 -0.12 -13.58 15.36
N LYS A 13 0.01 -14.89 15.54
CA LYS A 13 -1.11 -15.82 15.65
C LYS A 13 -1.55 -15.95 17.11
N ARG A 14 -2.81 -15.67 17.39
CA ARG A 14 -3.46 -15.94 18.69
C ARG A 14 -4.58 -16.97 18.52
N ARG A 15 -4.67 -17.91 19.44
CA ARG A 15 -5.80 -18.85 19.53
C ARG A 15 -7.00 -18.14 20.16
N ILE A 16 -8.18 -18.33 19.57
CA ILE A 16 -9.46 -17.82 20.08
C ILE A 16 -10.46 -18.99 20.16
N LYS A 17 -11.57 -18.81 20.89
CA LYS A 17 -12.57 -19.86 21.18
C LYS A 17 -12.99 -20.66 19.93
N ASN A 18 -13.16 -19.98 18.79
CA ASN A 18 -13.63 -20.57 17.53
C ASN A 18 -12.63 -20.41 16.37
N GLY A 19 -11.32 -20.47 16.64
CA GLY A 19 -10.29 -20.47 15.58
C GLY A 19 -9.04 -19.67 15.92
N TYR A 20 -8.52 -18.92 14.94
CA TYR A 20 -7.32 -18.11 15.09
C TYR A 20 -7.58 -16.64 14.76
N SER A 21 -6.84 -15.78 15.43
CA SER A 21 -6.72 -14.36 15.12
C SER A 21 -5.29 -14.10 14.66
N PHE A 22 -5.12 -13.52 13.48
CA PHE A 22 -3.84 -13.16 12.92
C PHE A 22 -3.68 -11.65 12.93
N ASN A 23 -2.71 -11.13 13.66
CA ASN A 23 -2.35 -9.72 13.62
C ASN A 23 -1.16 -9.54 12.67
N LEU A 24 -1.32 -8.70 11.65
CA LEU A 24 -0.32 -8.47 10.62
C LEU A 24 0.36 -7.12 10.86
N MET A 25 1.69 -7.11 10.92
CA MET A 25 2.49 -5.92 11.23
C MET A 25 3.70 -5.83 10.32
N LEU A 26 4.10 -4.61 9.96
CA LEU A 26 5.43 -4.32 9.45
C LEU A 26 6.33 -3.91 10.60
N ILE A 27 7.51 -4.48 10.65
CA ILE A 27 8.52 -4.15 11.67
C ILE A 27 9.83 -3.75 11.02
N HIS A 28 10.48 -2.72 11.57
CA HIS A 28 11.90 -2.46 11.33
C HIS A 28 12.70 -3.41 12.20
N ASN A 29 13.60 -4.14 11.57
CA ASN A 29 14.61 -4.94 12.24
C ASN A 29 15.95 -4.22 12.07
N TYR A 30 16.53 -3.79 13.19
CA TYR A 30 17.85 -3.22 13.23
C TYR A 30 18.59 -3.69 14.48
N ARG A 31 19.91 -3.68 14.40
CA ARG A 31 20.79 -4.00 15.51
C ARG A 31 21.19 -2.70 16.20
N ASP A 32 21.01 -2.64 17.51
CA ASP A 32 21.54 -1.55 18.31
C ASP A 32 23.06 -1.68 18.34
N PHE A 33 23.78 -0.69 17.79
CA PHE A 33 25.24 -0.71 17.74
C PHE A 33 25.91 -0.55 19.11
N GLY A 34 25.22 0.03 20.11
CA GLY A 34 25.75 0.17 21.46
C GLY A 34 25.61 -1.10 22.30
N THR A 35 24.51 -1.82 22.15
CA THR A 35 24.21 -3.01 22.97
C THR A 35 24.36 -4.34 22.23
N GLY A 36 24.50 -4.32 20.89
CA GLY A 36 24.52 -5.50 20.03
C GLY A 36 23.18 -6.25 19.95
N LYS A 37 22.16 -5.79 20.69
CA LYS A 37 20.86 -6.45 20.81
C LYS A 37 19.98 -6.12 19.61
N PRO A 38 19.19 -7.08 19.11
CA PRO A 38 18.19 -6.81 18.09
C PRO A 38 17.09 -5.91 18.68
N ARG A 39 16.69 -4.89 17.93
CA ARG A 39 15.52 -4.06 18.24
C ARG A 39 14.51 -4.16 17.12
N PHE A 40 13.23 -4.08 17.51
CA PHE A 40 12.11 -4.20 16.60
C PHE A 40 11.16 -3.03 16.83
N ASP A 41 11.01 -2.17 15.84
CA ASP A 41 10.02 -1.09 15.87
C ASP A 41 8.87 -1.43 14.94
N VAL A 42 7.64 -1.21 15.41
CA VAL A 42 6.45 -1.41 14.58
C VAL A 42 6.28 -0.20 13.66
N VAL A 43 6.32 -0.43 12.35
CA VAL A 43 6.10 0.59 11.32
C VAL A 43 4.62 0.78 11.06
N ALA A 44 3.92 -0.34 10.90
CA ALA A 44 2.50 -0.37 10.57
C ALA A 44 1.86 -1.60 11.21
N ASN A 45 0.65 -1.41 11.73
CA ASN A 45 -0.19 -2.48 12.24
C ASN A 45 -1.48 -2.49 11.42
N PHE A 46 -1.76 -3.60 10.74
CA PHE A 46 -2.91 -3.73 9.85
C PHE A 46 -4.16 -4.28 10.53
N GLN A 47 -4.14 -4.36 11.86
CA GLN A 47 -5.17 -4.97 12.70
C GLN A 47 -5.26 -6.50 12.52
N SER A 48 -6.05 -7.11 13.41
CA SER A 48 -6.23 -8.55 13.42
C SER A 48 -7.33 -9.01 12.49
N ILE A 49 -7.05 -10.02 11.67
CA ILE A 49 -8.04 -10.77 10.88
C ILE A 49 -8.32 -12.12 11.55
N ARG A 50 -9.60 -12.50 11.62
CA ARG A 50 -10.01 -13.79 12.18
C ARG A 50 -10.04 -14.86 11.10
N SER A 51 -9.69 -16.09 11.44
CA SER A 51 -9.57 -17.21 10.50
C SER A 51 -10.85 -17.49 9.71
N TYR A 52 -12.02 -17.28 10.31
CA TYR A 52 -13.31 -17.48 9.63
C TYR A 52 -13.74 -16.31 8.74
N ASN A 53 -13.17 -15.12 8.92
CA ASN A 53 -13.44 -13.95 8.07
C ASN A 53 -12.40 -13.80 6.95
N LEU A 54 -11.44 -14.71 6.88
CA LEU A 54 -10.23 -14.50 6.10
C LEU A 54 -10.52 -14.34 4.59
N LYS A 55 -11.44 -15.16 4.05
CA LYS A 55 -11.88 -15.06 2.64
C LYS A 55 -12.51 -13.70 2.30
N ARG A 56 -13.25 -13.11 3.24
CA ARG A 56 -13.96 -11.84 3.02
C ARG A 56 -13.04 -10.64 3.19
N ASP A 57 -12.20 -10.68 4.23
CA ASP A 57 -11.45 -9.50 4.66
C ASP A 57 -10.03 -9.45 4.05
N ALA A 58 -9.50 -10.56 3.51
CA ALA A 58 -8.17 -10.61 2.89
C ALA A 58 -7.97 -9.64 1.71
N PRO A 59 -8.92 -9.46 0.77
CA PRO A 59 -8.74 -8.48 -0.31
C PRO A 59 -8.65 -7.03 0.18
N ALA A 60 -9.42 -6.68 1.22
CA ALA A 60 -9.34 -5.36 1.85
C ALA A 60 -8.02 -5.20 2.61
N MET A 61 -7.54 -6.26 3.26
CA MET A 61 -6.26 -6.29 3.95
C MET A 61 -5.09 -6.10 2.97
N TRP A 62 -5.09 -6.82 1.85
CA TRP A 62 -4.09 -6.68 0.80
C TRP A 62 -4.01 -5.28 0.23
N ARG A 63 -5.15 -4.62 0.00
CA ARG A 63 -5.19 -3.22 -0.44
C ARG A 63 -4.52 -2.27 0.56
N ARG A 64 -4.74 -2.47 1.87
CA ARG A 64 -4.10 -1.67 2.92
C ARG A 64 -2.60 -1.91 2.98
N ILE A 65 -2.19 -3.18 2.91
CA ILE A 65 -0.77 -3.58 2.90
C ILE A 65 -0.05 -2.97 1.72
N ASN A 66 -0.57 -3.13 0.50
CA ASN A 66 0.05 -2.58 -0.70
C ASN A 66 0.15 -1.05 -0.63
N ARG A 67 -0.90 -0.36 -0.20
CA ARG A 67 -0.86 1.11 -0.05
C ARG A 67 0.24 1.57 0.90
N VAL A 68 0.44 0.88 2.02
CA VAL A 68 1.50 1.22 2.98
C VAL A 68 2.88 0.89 2.42
N LEU A 69 3.05 -0.27 1.78
CA LEU A 69 4.33 -0.64 1.16
C LEU A 69 4.72 0.31 0.03
N ASP A 70 3.76 0.70 -0.82
CA ASP A 70 3.99 1.65 -1.92
C ASP A 70 4.35 3.04 -1.37
N TYR A 71 3.70 3.48 -0.30
CA TYR A 71 4.02 4.73 0.37
C TYR A 71 5.43 4.71 1.00
N LEU A 72 5.80 3.64 1.69
CA LEU A 72 7.14 3.48 2.26
C LEU A 72 8.21 3.40 1.16
N ALA A 73 7.90 2.73 0.04
CA ALA A 73 8.83 2.63 -1.09
C ALA A 73 9.02 3.98 -1.79
N ALA A 74 7.95 4.78 -1.91
CA ALA A 74 8.02 6.14 -2.47
C ALA A 74 8.81 7.12 -1.58
N LYS A 75 9.00 6.80 -0.30
CA LYS A 75 9.80 7.59 0.64
C LYS A 75 11.24 7.09 0.82
N ASP A 76 11.63 6.05 0.07
CA ASP A 76 12.89 5.33 0.25
C ASP A 76 13.08 4.77 1.68
N ASP A 77 11.98 4.60 2.44
CA ASP A 77 11.98 4.04 3.80
C ASP A 77 12.08 2.50 3.78
N ILE A 78 11.73 1.87 2.65
CA ILE A 78 11.80 0.43 2.44
C ILE A 78 12.36 0.11 1.05
N SER A 79 13.20 -0.92 0.95
CA SER A 79 13.65 -1.43 -0.34
C SER A 79 12.53 -2.25 -1.03
N LYS A 80 12.54 -2.29 -2.37
CA LYS A 80 11.63 -3.17 -3.12
C LYS A 80 11.76 -4.65 -2.69
N HIS A 81 12.97 -5.08 -2.38
CA HIS A 81 13.23 -6.43 -1.88
C HIS A 81 12.53 -6.70 -0.54
N ASP A 82 12.61 -5.76 0.40
CA ASP A 82 11.95 -5.88 1.71
C ASP A 82 10.43 -5.82 1.60
N ALA A 83 9.91 -5.01 0.68
CA ALA A 83 8.48 -4.97 0.37
C ALA A 83 7.98 -6.33 -0.14
N GLU A 84 8.69 -6.95 -1.09
CA GLU A 84 8.33 -8.29 -1.59
C GLU A 84 8.47 -9.37 -0.51
N ARG A 85 9.51 -9.30 0.35
CA ARG A 85 9.66 -10.19 1.50
C ARG A 85 8.49 -10.06 2.49
N ALA A 86 8.03 -8.85 2.76
CA ALA A 86 6.88 -8.60 3.62
C ALA A 86 5.58 -9.16 3.01
N LYS A 87 5.36 -8.94 1.70
CA LYS A 87 4.23 -9.55 0.98
C LYS A 87 4.28 -11.08 1.06
N GLY A 88 5.44 -11.68 0.80
CA GLY A 88 5.63 -13.13 0.89
C GLY A 88 5.23 -13.69 2.25
N LYS A 89 5.61 -13.02 3.35
CA LYS A 89 5.17 -13.39 4.69
C LYS A 89 3.65 -13.31 4.86
N PHE A 90 3.02 -12.23 4.41
CA PHE A 90 1.57 -12.09 4.55
C PHE A 90 0.75 -13.06 3.68
N ARG A 91 1.32 -13.56 2.56
CA ARG A 91 0.69 -14.61 1.73
C ARG A 91 0.49 -15.91 2.50
N GLU A 92 1.36 -16.24 3.47
CA GLU A 92 1.21 -17.44 4.32
C GLU A 92 -0.13 -17.44 5.09
N VAL A 93 -0.68 -16.25 5.39
CA VAL A 93 -1.97 -16.11 6.08
C VAL A 93 -3.07 -15.76 5.11
N LEU A 94 -2.91 -14.67 4.36
CA LEU A 94 -3.95 -14.08 3.51
C LEU A 94 -4.18 -14.85 2.20
N GLY A 95 -3.32 -15.81 1.86
CA GLY A 95 -3.26 -16.43 0.54
C GLY A 95 -2.65 -15.50 -0.51
N GLU A 96 -2.70 -15.92 -1.77
CA GLU A 96 -2.28 -15.06 -2.88
C GLU A 96 -3.07 -13.75 -2.86
N PRO A 97 -2.42 -12.60 -3.09
CA PRO A 97 -3.14 -11.35 -3.29
C PRO A 97 -4.18 -11.60 -4.37
N ALA A 98 -5.45 -11.38 -4.03
CA ALA A 98 -6.52 -11.44 -5.03
C ALA A 98 -6.09 -10.57 -6.22
N PRO A 99 -6.27 -11.05 -7.47
CA PRO A 99 -5.86 -10.31 -8.65
C PRO A 99 -6.39 -8.89 -8.49
N ALA A 100 -5.50 -7.91 -8.68
CA ALA A 100 -5.87 -6.51 -8.59
C ALA A 100 -7.06 -6.31 -9.52
N ILE A 101 -8.27 -6.24 -8.96
CA ILE A 101 -9.42 -5.77 -9.71
C ILE A 101 -8.95 -4.38 -10.14
N PRO A 102 -8.79 -4.13 -11.45
CA PRO A 102 -8.32 -2.83 -11.92
C PRO A 102 -9.19 -1.81 -11.22
N ALA A 103 -8.54 -0.84 -10.55
CA ALA A 103 -9.25 0.19 -9.83
C ALA A 103 -10.37 0.69 -10.75
N PRO A 104 -11.64 0.77 -10.30
CA PRO A 104 -12.68 1.37 -11.12
C PRO A 104 -12.10 2.70 -11.58
N ALA A 105 -11.99 2.85 -12.91
CA ALA A 105 -11.34 4.00 -13.50
C ALA A 105 -11.88 5.22 -12.78
N ILE A 106 -11.00 5.97 -12.10
CA ILE A 106 -11.38 7.21 -11.45
C ILE A 106 -12.14 7.96 -12.54
N PRO A 107 -13.45 8.27 -12.37
CA PRO A 107 -14.16 9.02 -13.38
C PRO A 107 -13.35 10.29 -13.55
N LYS A 108 -12.75 10.46 -14.74
CA LYS A 108 -11.99 11.66 -15.08
C LYS A 108 -12.86 12.82 -14.61
N SER A 109 -12.35 13.58 -13.64
CA SER A 109 -13.06 14.73 -13.08
C SER A 109 -13.64 15.52 -14.24
N LYS A 110 -14.90 15.94 -14.12
CA LYS A 110 -15.54 16.81 -15.12
C LYS A 110 -14.54 17.91 -15.51
N PRO A 111 -14.38 18.20 -16.82
CA PRO A 111 -13.39 19.17 -17.26
C PRO A 111 -13.58 20.47 -16.47
N THR A 112 -12.50 20.88 -15.82
CA THR A 112 -12.45 22.12 -15.02
C THR A 112 -12.82 23.29 -15.92
N ASP A 113 -13.46 24.33 -15.37
CA ASP A 113 -13.96 25.44 -16.19
C ASP A 113 -12.84 26.13 -17.00
N GLU A 114 -11.59 26.06 -16.54
CA GLU A 114 -10.41 26.49 -17.29
C GLU A 114 -10.22 25.75 -18.63
N GLU A 115 -10.47 24.44 -18.68
CA GLU A 115 -10.35 23.64 -19.91
C GLU A 115 -11.48 23.98 -20.90
N LYS A 116 -12.68 24.29 -20.38
CA LYS A 116 -13.80 24.78 -21.22
C LYS A 116 -13.52 26.18 -21.78
N ILE A 117 -12.92 27.06 -20.97
CA ILE A 117 -12.54 28.42 -21.39
C ILE A 117 -11.47 28.35 -22.48
N ARG A 118 -10.44 27.51 -22.33
CA ARG A 118 -9.42 27.30 -23.36
C ARG A 118 -10.02 26.75 -24.67
N ALA A 119 -10.88 25.74 -24.58
CA ALA A 119 -11.55 25.18 -25.76
C ALA A 119 -12.47 26.19 -26.46
N ARG A 120 -13.09 27.13 -25.72
CA ARG A 120 -13.90 28.22 -26.28
C ARG A 120 -13.04 29.27 -26.98
N LEU A 121 -11.91 29.65 -26.38
CA LEU A 121 -10.93 30.59 -26.95
C LEU A 121 -10.34 30.06 -28.25
N GLU A 122 -9.97 28.78 -28.31
CA GLU A 122 -9.44 28.15 -29.53
C GLU A 122 -10.46 28.11 -30.68
N ARG A 123 -11.74 27.91 -30.37
CA ARG A 123 -12.81 27.97 -31.40
C ARG A 123 -13.00 29.39 -31.94
N LEU A 124 -12.92 30.40 -31.07
CA LEU A 124 -13.05 31.80 -31.49
C LEU A 124 -11.86 32.27 -32.32
N THR A 125 -10.64 31.87 -31.95
CA THR A 125 -9.44 32.20 -32.73
C THR A 125 -9.37 31.45 -34.06
N ALA A 126 -9.88 30.21 -34.12
CA ALA A 126 -10.03 29.47 -35.38
C ALA A 126 -11.05 30.12 -36.31
N SER A 127 -12.20 30.59 -35.79
CA SER A 127 -13.18 31.33 -36.58
C SER A 127 -12.67 32.70 -37.05
N ALA A 128 -11.85 33.40 -36.25
CA ALA A 128 -11.29 34.69 -36.62
C ALA A 128 -10.22 34.60 -37.75
N LYS A 129 -9.55 33.46 -37.90
CA LYS A 129 -8.57 33.22 -38.97
C LYS A 129 -9.18 32.83 -40.32
N LEU A 130 -10.48 32.54 -40.37
CA LEU A 130 -11.20 32.16 -41.59
C LEU A 130 -11.87 33.35 -42.30
N THR A 131 -11.70 34.57 -41.78
CA THR A 131 -12.32 35.80 -42.31
C THR A 131 -11.29 36.84 -42.81
N GLN A 132 -10.05 36.41 -43.06
CA GLN A 132 -9.04 37.15 -43.85
C GLN A 132 -8.80 36.41 -45.16
#